data_AF-A0A6G3U696-F1
#
_entry.id   AF-A0A6G3U696-F1
#
_cell.length_a   1.000
_cell.length_b   1.000
_cell.length_c   1.000
_cell.angle_alpha   90.00
_cell.angle_beta   90.00
_cell.angle_gamma   90.00
#
_symmetry.space_group_name_H-M   'P 1'
#
loop_
_entity.id
_entity.type
_entity.pdbx_description
1 polymer ?
#
loop_
_entity_poly.entity_id
_entity_poly.type
_entity_poly.pdbx_seq_one_letter_code
_entity_poly.pdbx_strand_id
1 'polypeptide(L)' 'IARVAAHLGDAGGVEVLQVHGRAPAAVQDAVLSPGRRRRVVLATSVAESSLTVPGVRVVVDAGLAREPRVDH' A
#
# COMPACT_ATOMS: atom_id res chain seq x y z
N ILE A 1 6.56 4.85 -2.57
CA ILE A 1 5.40 4.09 -3.10
C ILE A 1 5.25 4.24 -4.61
N ALA A 2 5.10 5.46 -5.17
CA ALA A 2 4.84 5.66 -6.61
C ALA A 2 5.79 4.90 -7.55
N ARG A 3 7.12 4.98 -7.31
CA ARG A 3 8.11 4.25 -8.12
C ARG A 3 7.93 2.73 -8.09
N VAL A 4 7.67 2.16 -6.92
CA VAL A 4 7.42 0.71 -6.77
C VAL A 4 6.15 0.31 -7.48
N ALA A 5 5.11 1.14 -7.42
CA ALA A 5 3.86 0.88 -8.13
C ALA A 5 4.03 0.87 -9.65
N ALA A 6 4.84 1.78 -10.20
CA ALA A 6 5.16 1.78 -11.63
C ALA A 6 5.82 0.45 -12.03
N HIS A 7 6.86 0.03 -11.31
CA HIS A 7 7.55 -1.24 -11.59
C HIS A 7 6.64 -2.47 -11.49
N LEU A 8 5.70 -2.48 -10.54
CA LEU A 8 4.74 -3.58 -10.40
C LEU A 8 3.64 -3.55 -11.48
N GLY A 9 3.25 -2.35 -11.95
CA GLY A 9 2.33 -2.19 -13.07
C GLY A 9 2.92 -2.75 -14.36
N ASP A 10 4.21 -2.49 -14.61
CA ASP A 10 4.94 -2.99 -15.77
C ASP A 10 5.09 -4.52 -15.79
N ALA A 11 5.19 -5.15 -14.61
CA ALA A 11 5.29 -6.60 -14.48
C ALA A 11 3.99 -7.34 -14.87
N GLY A 12 2.85 -6.64 -14.84
CA GLY A 12 1.54 -7.17 -15.22
C GLY A 12 0.98 -8.26 -14.28
N GLY A 13 -0.27 -8.67 -14.52
CA GLY A 13 -0.88 -9.83 -13.87
C GLY A 13 -1.29 -9.68 -12.40
N VAL A 14 -1.08 -8.51 -11.79
CA VAL A 14 -1.54 -8.20 -10.43
C VAL A 14 -2.24 -6.85 -10.36
N GLU A 15 -3.23 -6.74 -9.49
CA GLU A 15 -3.84 -5.46 -9.14
C GLU A 15 -2.96 -4.72 -8.13
N VAL A 16 -2.61 -3.46 -8.39
CA VAL A 16 -1.76 -2.65 -7.50
C VAL A 16 -2.59 -1.54 -6.89
N LEU A 17 -2.71 -1.53 -5.57
CA LEU A 17 -3.44 -0.52 -4.80
C LEU A 17 -2.46 0.27 -3.94
N GLN A 18 -2.60 1.61 -3.90
CA GLN A 18 -1.72 2.49 -3.13
C GLN A 18 -2.49 3.11 -1.97
N VAL A 19 -2.07 2.86 -0.73
CA VAL A 19 -2.70 3.42 0.48
C VAL A 19 -1.70 4.28 1.24
N HIS A 20 -2.06 5.54 1.45
CA HIS A 20 -1.30 6.51 2.22
C HIS A 20 -2.26 7.56 2.78
N GLY A 21 -1.80 8.43 3.69
CA GLY A 21 -2.65 9.40 4.40
C GLY A 21 -3.39 10.44 3.54
N ARG A 22 -3.21 10.43 2.21
CA ARG A 22 -3.93 11.29 1.25
C ARG A 22 -4.65 10.47 0.17
N ALA A 23 -4.75 9.16 0.33
CA ALA A 23 -5.41 8.29 -0.63
C ALA A 23 -6.92 8.57 -0.62
N PRO A 24 -7.58 8.64 -1.79
CA PRO A 24 -9.04 8.79 -1.86
C PRO A 24 -9.76 7.68 -1.08
N ALA A 25 -10.91 7.99 -0.49
CA ALA A 25 -11.71 7.02 0.28
C ALA A 25 -11.99 5.73 -0.52
N ALA A 26 -12.34 5.86 -1.80
CA ALA A 26 -12.57 4.73 -2.69
C ALA A 26 -11.38 3.75 -2.78
N VAL A 27 -10.14 4.24 -2.66
CA VAL A 27 -8.95 3.37 -2.67
C VAL A 27 -8.81 2.63 -1.34
N GLN A 28 -9.15 3.28 -0.23
CA GLN A 28 -9.18 2.65 1.09
C GLN A 28 -10.26 1.55 1.13
N ASP A 29 -11.45 1.83 0.59
CA ASP A 29 -12.55 0.86 0.48
C ASP A 29 -12.19 -0.33 -0.42
N ALA A 30 -11.50 -0.07 -1.54
CA ALA A 30 -11.06 -1.13 -2.46
C ALA A 30 -10.07 -2.10 -1.80
N VAL A 31 -9.21 -1.60 -0.91
CA VAL A 31 -8.24 -2.41 -0.17
C VAL A 31 -8.95 -3.30 0.87
N LEU A 32 -10.02 -2.80 1.49
CA LEU A 32 -10.83 -3.56 2.44
C LEU A 32 -11.73 -4.60 1.78
N SER A 33 -12.15 -4.36 0.54
CA SER A 33 -12.98 -5.29 -0.23
C SER A 33 -12.19 -6.55 -0.62
N PRO A 34 -12.74 -7.77 -0.57
CA PRO A 34 -12.07 -8.96 -1.09
C PRO A 34 -11.88 -8.88 -2.62
N GLY A 35 -10.66 -9.13 -3.10
CA GLY A 35 -10.34 -9.16 -4.52
C GLY A 35 -10.45 -10.56 -5.12
N ARG A 36 -10.82 -10.65 -6.41
CA ARG A 36 -10.86 -11.93 -7.17
C ARG A 36 -9.51 -12.30 -7.80
N ARG A 37 -8.58 -11.34 -7.87
CA ARG A 37 -7.25 -11.51 -8.45
C ARG A 37 -6.16 -11.30 -7.41
N ARG A 38 -4.96 -11.80 -7.71
CA ARG A 38 -3.78 -11.52 -6.90
C ARG A 38 -3.51 -10.02 -6.93
N ARG A 39 -3.26 -9.47 -5.75
CA ARG A 39 -3.19 -8.03 -5.53
C ARG A 39 -2.03 -7.67 -4.61
N VAL A 40 -1.45 -6.50 -4.85
CA VAL A 40 -0.37 -5.92 -4.06
C VAL A 40 -0.87 -4.59 -3.51
N VAL A 41 -0.94 -4.49 -2.19
CA VAL A 41 -1.27 -3.26 -1.48
C VAL A 41 0.03 -2.61 -1.05
N LEU A 42 0.32 -1.43 -1.60
CA LEU A 42 1.47 -0.63 -1.21
C LEU A 42 1.04 0.39 -0.17
N ALA A 43 1.52 0.23 1.06
CA ALA A 43 1.18 1.06 2.20
C ALA A 43 2.37 1.93 2.65
N THR A 44 2.11 3.13 3.17
CA THR A 44 3.05 3.83 4.08
C THR A 44 2.75 3.46 5.52
N SER A 45 3.67 3.72 6.45
CA SER A 45 3.48 3.57 7.91
C SER A 45 2.20 4.22 8.47
N VAL A 46 1.68 5.28 7.84
CA VAL A 46 0.38 5.89 8.19
C VAL A 46 -0.80 4.90 8.08
N ALA A 47 -0.68 3.84 7.28
CA ALA A 47 -1.71 2.82 7.11
C ALA A 47 -1.45 1.55 7.97
N GLU A 48 -0.39 1.53 8.79
CA GLU A 48 0.07 0.33 9.49
C GLU A 48 -0.71 0.07 10.79
N SER A 49 -1.23 1.11 11.43
CA SER A 49 -1.84 0.97 12.77
C SER A 49 -3.36 0.77 12.77
N SER A 50 -4.05 0.83 11.62
CA SER A 50 -5.53 0.89 11.61
C SER A 50 -6.25 0.03 10.57
N LEU A 51 -5.55 -0.61 9.63
CA LEU A 51 -6.19 -1.28 8.50
C LEU A 51 -5.95 -2.81 8.50
N THR A 52 -7.00 -3.58 8.82
CA THR A 52 -7.00 -5.03 8.61
C THR A 52 -7.41 -5.35 7.18
N VAL A 53 -6.44 -5.67 6.33
CA VAL A 53 -6.69 -5.99 4.91
C VAL A 53 -7.02 -7.48 4.75
N PRO A 54 -8.24 -7.85 4.30
CA PRO A 54 -8.62 -9.25 4.17
C PRO A 54 -7.78 -10.01 3.12
N GLY A 55 -7.36 -11.22 3.49
CA GLY A 55 -6.65 -12.13 2.58
C GLY A 55 -5.16 -11.83 2.41
N VAL A 56 -4.58 -10.95 3.23
CA VAL A 56 -3.11 -10.80 3.29
C VAL A 56 -2.49 -12.08 3.83
N ARG A 57 -1.56 -12.65 3.05
CA ARG A 57 -0.82 -13.88 3.40
C ARG A 57 0.69 -13.67 3.45
N VAL A 58 1.16 -12.57 2.87
CA VAL A 58 2.57 -12.22 2.76
C VAL A 58 2.69 -10.72 3.00
N VAL A 59 3.65 -10.33 3.82
CA VAL A 59 4.03 -8.94 4.08
C VAL A 59 5.49 -8.79 3.68
N VAL A 60 5.80 -7.70 2.98
CA VAL A 60 7.16 -7.30 2.65
C VAL A 60 7.40 -5.94 3.28
N ASP A 61 8.27 -5.90 4.28
CA ASP A 61 8.69 -4.67 4.92
C ASP A 61 10.07 -4.23 4.39
N ALA A 62 10.19 -2.96 4.05
CA ALA A 62 11.45 -2.36 3.60
C ALA A 62 12.33 -1.91 4.78
N GLY A 63 11.80 -1.86 6.00
CA GLY A 63 12.51 -1.38 7.19
C GLY A 63 12.83 0.13 7.15
N LEU A 64 12.08 0.91 6.37
CA LEU A 64 12.31 2.34 6.16
C LEU A 64 11.13 3.16 6.68
N ALA A 65 11.42 4.14 7.52
CA ALA A 65 10.46 5.15 7.98
C ALA A 65 10.82 6.53 7.42
N ARG A 66 9.79 7.34 7.15
CA ARG A 66 9.98 8.77 6.87
C ARG A 66 9.79 9.53 8.17
N GLU A 67 10.88 10.10 8.67
CA GLU A 67 10.87 10.91 9.89
C GLU A 67 10.85 12.41 9.57
N PRO A 68 10.04 13.21 10.29
CA PRO A 68 10.18 14.65 10.24
C PRO A 68 11.57 15.04 10.73
N ARG A 69 12.27 15.86 9.96
CA ARG A 69 13.56 16.40 10.36
C ARG A 69 13.46 17.91 10.36
N VAL A 70 13.71 18.50 11.51
CA VAL A 70 13.82 19.95 11.69
C VAL A 70 15.31 20.29 11.72
N ASP A 71 15.74 21.15 10.82
CA ASP A 71 17.08 21.72 10.91
C ASP A 71 17.02 22.79 12.01
N HIS A 72 17.84 22.60 13.06
CA HIS A 72 18.02 23.56 14.14
C HIS A 72 19.13 24.55 13.80
#